data_AF-A0A4Y2A2D6-F1
#
_entry.id   AF-A0A4Y2A2D6-F1
#
_cell.length_a   1.000
_cell.length_b   1.000
_cell.length_c   1.000
_cell.angle_alpha   90.00
_cell.angle_beta   90.00
_cell.angle_gamma   90.00
#
_symmetry.space_group_name_H-M   'P 1'
#
loop_
_entity.id
_entity.type
_entity.pdbx_description
1 polymer ?
#
loop_
_entity_poly.entity_id
_entity_poly.type
_entity_poly.pdbx_seq_one_letter_code
_entity_poly.pdbx_strand_id
1 'polypeptide(L)'
;IGAELSFTQATVSLSANAVVDSIIAHANEWIKFPTTNSEIKEAKQLWQRKYMFPTAIGVIDCSHIRILKPKLYGDEYINRKGKPTLNVQAICDAKEMLTSVDVSWPGSVCHSRL
;
A
#
# COMPACT_ATOMS: atom_id res chain seq x y z
N ILE A 1 -13.90 -16.26 14.98
CA ILE A 1 -14.39 -16.35 13.57
C ILE A 1 -14.69 -17.79 13.15
N GLY A 2 -13.72 -18.64 12.76
CA GLY A 2 -14.02 -20.02 12.31
C GLY A 2 -14.59 -20.93 13.40
N ALA A 3 -13.92 -20.97 14.56
CA ALA A 3 -14.37 -21.79 15.71
C ALA A 3 -15.67 -21.30 16.37
N GLU A 4 -16.00 -20.01 16.24
CA GLU A 4 -17.27 -19.44 16.74
C GLU A 4 -18.47 -19.75 15.85
N LEU A 5 -18.22 -19.96 14.54
CA LEU A 5 -19.24 -20.21 13.53
C LEU A 5 -19.23 -21.67 13.03
N SER A 6 -18.50 -22.55 13.73
CA SER A 6 -18.32 -23.98 13.38
C SER A 6 -17.73 -24.22 11.98
N PHE A 7 -16.97 -23.27 11.44
CA PHE A 7 -16.28 -23.42 10.16
C PHE A 7 -14.84 -23.90 10.35
N THR A 8 -14.37 -24.73 9.42
CA THR A 8 -12.96 -25.13 9.38
C THR A 8 -12.08 -23.95 9.01
N GLN A 9 -10.82 -23.97 9.46
CA GLN A 9 -9.83 -22.95 9.11
C GLN A 9 -9.66 -22.83 7.59
N ALA A 10 -9.73 -23.94 6.85
CA ALA A 10 -9.66 -23.97 5.40
C ALA A 10 -10.79 -23.17 4.75
N THR A 11 -12.03 -23.36 5.20
CA THR A 11 -13.20 -22.61 4.71
C THR A 11 -13.02 -21.11 4.92
N VAL A 12 -12.58 -20.70 6.12
CA VAL A 12 -12.34 -19.27 6.42
C VAL A 12 -11.24 -18.70 5.54
N SER A 13 -10.14 -19.42 5.33
CA SER A 13 -9.05 -18.98 4.45
C SER A 13 -9.50 -18.82 3.00
N LEU A 14 -10.30 -19.76 2.48
CA LEU A 14 -10.82 -19.66 1.11
C LEU A 14 -11.73 -18.45 0.95
N SER A 15 -12.64 -18.22 1.89
CA SER A 15 -13.51 -17.04 1.85
C SER A 15 -12.73 -15.73 1.95
N ALA A 16 -11.72 -15.67 2.84
CA ALA A 16 -10.87 -14.49 2.96
C ALA A 16 -10.09 -14.22 1.68
N ASN A 17 -9.49 -15.25 1.07
CA ASN A 17 -8.77 -15.11 -0.20
C ASN A 17 -9.69 -14.66 -1.32
N ALA A 18 -10.91 -15.22 -1.43
CA ALA A 18 -11.87 -14.80 -2.45
C ALA A 18 -12.24 -13.31 -2.35
N VAL A 19 -12.40 -12.80 -1.12
CA VAL A 19 -12.64 -11.36 -0.89
C VAL A 19 -11.42 -10.53 -1.26
N VAL A 20 -10.22 -10.95 -0.85
CA VAL A 20 -8.97 -10.26 -1.20
C VAL A 20 -8.77 -10.20 -2.71
N ASP A 21 -8.99 -11.31 -3.42
CA ASP A 21 -8.88 -11.38 -4.88
C ASP A 21 -9.87 -10.43 -5.56
N SER A 22 -11.10 -10.34 -5.05
CA SER A 22 -12.10 -9.39 -5.54
C SER A 22 -11.69 -7.94 -5.31
N ILE A 23 -11.11 -7.62 -4.14
CA ILE A 23 -10.59 -6.28 -3.84
C ILE A 23 -9.44 -5.93 -4.80
N ILE A 24 -8.50 -6.85 -5.01
CA ILE A 24 -7.36 -6.64 -5.91
C ILE A 24 -7.84 -6.42 -7.34
N ALA A 25 -8.83 -7.19 -7.80
CA ALA A 25 -9.39 -7.09 -9.14
C ALA A 25 -9.98 -5.69 -9.46
N HIS A 26 -10.48 -4.98 -8.44
CA HIS A 26 -11.06 -3.64 -8.59
C HIS A 26 -10.14 -2.52 -8.06
N ALA A 27 -8.96 -2.86 -7.52
CA ALA A 27 -8.07 -1.88 -6.89
C ALA A 27 -7.67 -0.74 -7.84
N ASN A 28 -7.50 -1.07 -9.12
CA ASN A 28 -7.18 -0.11 -10.18
C ASN A 28 -8.33 0.88 -10.49
N GLU A 29 -9.55 0.64 -10.01
CA GLU A 29 -10.66 1.57 -10.16
C GLU A 29 -10.58 2.73 -9.15
N TRP A 30 -10.02 2.46 -7.97
CA TRP A 30 -9.95 3.40 -6.85
C TRP A 30 -8.56 3.99 -6.62
N ILE A 31 -7.51 3.19 -6.78
CA ILE A 31 -6.11 3.61 -6.58
C ILE A 31 -5.59 4.14 -7.91
N LYS A 32 -5.81 5.44 -8.14
CA LYS A 32 -5.39 6.12 -9.37
C LYS A 32 -4.59 7.38 -9.04
N PHE A 33 -3.39 7.44 -9.57
CA PHE A 33 -2.58 8.65 -9.51
C PHE A 33 -3.05 9.63 -10.61
N PRO A 34 -3.15 10.95 -10.33
CA PRO A 34 -3.55 11.92 -11.35
C PRO A 34 -2.53 11.94 -12.49
N THR A 35 -2.97 11.69 -13.72
CA THR A 35 -2.10 11.62 -14.90
C THR A 35 -2.42 12.69 -15.94
N THR A 36 -3.67 13.15 -15.99
CA THR A 36 -4.08 14.19 -16.93
C THR A 36 -3.84 15.59 -16.35
N ASN A 37 -3.66 16.58 -17.23
CA ASN A 37 -3.51 17.98 -16.80
C ASN A 37 -4.70 18.49 -15.98
N SER A 38 -5.92 18.00 -16.24
CA SER A 38 -7.11 18.37 -15.47
C SER A 38 -7.04 17.83 -14.05
N GLU A 39 -6.78 16.53 -13.90
CA GLU A 39 -6.65 15.87 -12.58
C GLU A 39 -5.51 16.48 -11.76
N ILE A 40 -4.37 16.75 -12.40
CA ILE A 40 -3.22 17.41 -11.74
C ILE A 40 -3.62 18.80 -11.25
N LYS A 41 -4.33 19.58 -12.07
CA LYS A 41 -4.79 20.93 -11.69
C LYS A 41 -5.76 20.86 -10.51
N GLU A 42 -6.70 19.91 -10.51
CA GLU A 42 -7.64 19.68 -9.42
C GLU A 42 -6.92 19.26 -8.14
N ALA A 43 -5.97 18.33 -8.22
CA ALA A 43 -5.16 17.90 -7.08
C ALA A 43 -4.41 19.09 -6.46
N LYS A 44 -3.75 19.92 -7.28
CA LYS A 44 -3.05 21.14 -6.82
C LYS A 44 -3.98 22.11 -6.10
N GLN A 45 -5.18 22.33 -6.64
CA GLN A 45 -6.17 23.20 -6.03
C GLN A 45 -6.64 22.64 -4.68
N LEU A 46 -6.83 21.33 -4.58
CA LEU A 46 -7.27 20.69 -3.34
C LEU A 46 -6.20 20.77 -2.24
N TRP A 47 -4.93 20.51 -2.59
CA TRP A 47 -3.79 20.65 -1.67
C TRP A 47 -3.62 22.09 -1.18
N GLN A 48 -3.72 23.07 -2.09
CA GLN A 48 -3.69 24.48 -1.72
C GLN A 48 -4.82 24.83 -0.74
N ARG A 49 -6.04 24.36 -0.98
CA ARG A 49 -7.21 24.69 -0.15
C ARG A 49 -7.17 24.03 1.22
N LYS A 50 -6.78 22.75 1.31
CA LYS A 50 -6.84 21.98 2.56
C LYS A 50 -5.60 22.18 3.44
N TYR A 51 -4.42 22.31 2.84
CA TYR A 51 -3.15 22.31 3.56
C TYR A 51 -2.26 23.53 3.29
N MET A 52 -2.72 24.50 2.50
CA MET A 52 -1.91 25.67 2.11
C MET A 52 -0.58 25.30 1.47
N PHE A 53 -0.54 24.14 0.81
CA PHE A 53 0.66 23.61 0.15
C PHE A 53 0.49 23.71 -1.37
N PRO A 54 0.94 24.81 -1.99
CA PRO A 54 0.75 25.03 -3.41
C PRO A 54 1.50 23.96 -4.21
N THR A 55 0.92 23.53 -5.31
CA THR A 55 1.51 22.61 -6.31
C THR A 55 1.64 21.14 -5.93
N ALA A 56 1.43 20.75 -4.66
CA ALA A 56 1.38 19.34 -4.29
C ALA A 56 0.22 18.63 -5.01
N ILE A 57 0.45 17.36 -5.34
CA ILE A 57 -0.55 16.46 -5.91
C ILE A 57 -0.71 15.18 -5.10
N GLY A 58 0.25 14.91 -4.21
CA GLY A 58 0.22 13.83 -3.25
C GLY A 58 1.40 13.93 -2.29
N VAL A 59 1.38 13.09 -1.26
CA VAL A 59 2.51 12.85 -0.36
C VAL A 59 2.94 11.40 -0.49
N ILE A 60 4.24 11.17 -0.45
CA ILE A 60 4.86 9.86 -0.59
C ILE A 60 5.55 9.49 0.71
N ASP A 61 5.35 8.25 1.16
CA ASP A 61 6.06 7.69 2.30
C ASP A 61 6.23 6.18 2.11
N CYS A 62 7.14 5.57 2.87
CA CYS A 62 7.29 4.12 2.91
C CYS A 62 7.04 3.57 4.32
N SER A 63 6.40 2.41 4.37
CA SER A 63 6.04 1.72 5.60
C SER A 63 6.51 0.26 5.57
N HIS A 64 7.16 -0.16 6.65
CA HIS A 64 7.59 -1.55 6.80
C HIS A 64 6.45 -2.44 7.30
N ILE A 65 5.95 -3.32 6.43
CA ILE A 65 4.92 -4.32 6.76
C ILE A 65 5.61 -5.63 7.13
N ARG A 66 5.33 -6.15 8.33
CA ARG A 66 5.92 -7.42 8.80
C ARG A 66 5.41 -8.59 7.98
N ILE A 67 6.35 -9.46 7.60
CA ILE A 67 6.06 -10.70 6.88
C ILE A 67 6.71 -11.88 7.58
N LEU A 68 6.28 -13.09 7.24
CA LEU A 68 7.07 -14.28 7.53
C LEU A 68 8.34 -14.24 6.68
N LYS A 69 9.50 -14.54 7.30
CA LYS A 69 10.78 -14.54 6.60
C LYS A 69 10.71 -15.54 5.43
N PRO A 70 10.90 -15.10 4.17
CA PRO A 70 10.92 -16.01 3.03
C PRO A 70 12.04 -17.05 3.17
N LYS A 71 11.81 -18.26 2.66
CA LYS A 71 12.82 -19.33 2.66
C LYS A 71 13.98 -19.03 1.71
N LEU A 72 13.67 -18.39 0.59
CA LEU A 72 14.63 -17.98 -0.43
C LEU A 72 14.94 -16.50 -0.26
N TYR A 73 16.22 -16.13 -0.23
CA TYR A 73 16.71 -14.74 -0.04
C TYR A 73 16.10 -14.00 1.17
N GLY A 74 15.73 -14.72 2.23
CA GLY A 74 15.01 -14.13 3.37
C GLY A 74 15.76 -13.03 4.12
N ASP A 75 17.08 -12.97 3.99
CA ASP A 75 17.91 -11.91 4.58
C ASP A 75 17.72 -10.55 3.91
N GLU A 76 17.31 -10.52 2.63
CA GLU A 76 16.99 -9.28 1.91
C GLU A 76 15.75 -8.59 2.50
N TYR A 77 14.90 -9.33 3.19
CA TYR A 77 13.70 -8.78 3.82
C TYR A 77 13.95 -8.22 5.21
N ILE A 78 15.16 -8.38 5.75
CA ILE A 78 15.51 -7.88 7.09
C ILE A 78 15.72 -6.37 7.04
N ASN A 79 14.87 -5.63 7.73
CA ASN A 79 15.00 -4.19 7.86
C ASN A 79 16.13 -3.79 8.82
N ARG A 80 16.39 -2.47 8.91
CA ARG A 80 17.37 -1.89 9.86
C ARG A 80 17.16 -2.25 11.33
N LYS A 81 15.97 -2.75 11.70
CA LYS A 81 15.61 -3.19 13.06
C LYS A 81 15.72 -4.71 13.25
N GLY A 82 16.30 -5.43 12.29
CA GLY A 82 16.46 -6.88 12.35
C GLY A 82 15.16 -7.68 12.20
N LYS A 83 14.13 -7.10 11.57
CA LYS A 83 12.83 -7.76 11.37
C LYS A 83 12.54 -8.02 9.89
N PRO A 84 11.98 -9.19 9.52
CA PRO A 84 11.55 -9.47 8.16
C PRO A 84 10.32 -8.62 7.81
N THR A 85 10.44 -7.80 6.78
CA THR A 85 9.41 -6.87 6.33
C THR A 85 9.43 -6.70 4.81
N LEU A 86 8.30 -6.31 4.23
CA LEU A 86 8.24 -5.61 2.95
C LEU A 86 8.34 -4.12 3.20
N ASN A 87 9.08 -3.41 2.36
CA ASN A 87 9.07 -1.95 2.34
C ASN A 87 7.99 -1.50 1.35
N VAL A 88 6.86 -1.03 1.86
CA VAL A 88 5.70 -0.64 1.05
C VAL A 88 5.73 0.86 0.85
N GLN A 89 5.88 1.31 -0.39
CA GLN A 89 5.75 2.72 -0.74
C GLN A 89 4.28 3.01 -1.07
N ALA A 90 3.77 4.15 -0.59
CA ALA A 90 2.43 4.59 -0.92
C ALA A 90 2.39 6.09 -1.17
N ILE A 91 1.50 6.49 -2.08
CA ILE A 91 1.18 7.90 -2.33
C ILE A 91 -0.25 8.15 -1.87
N CYS A 92 -0.44 9.23 -1.10
CA CYS A 92 -1.72 9.66 -0.59
C CYS A 92 -2.09 11.05 -1.13
N ASP A 93 -3.35 11.24 -1.53
CA ASP A 93 -3.85 12.53 -2.00
C ASP A 93 -4.31 13.42 -0.83
N ALA A 94 -4.79 14.63 -1.16
CA ALA A 94 -5.29 15.54 -0.14
C ALA A 94 -6.58 15.06 0.55
N LYS A 95 -7.30 14.09 -0.03
CA LYS A 95 -8.50 13.47 0.55
C LYS A 95 -8.15 12.30 1.47
N GLU A 96 -6.87 12.06 1.73
CA GLU A 96 -6.38 10.95 2.55
C GLU A 96 -6.63 9.58 1.87
N MET A 97 -6.75 9.58 0.53
CA MET A 97 -6.94 8.37 -0.27
C MET A 97 -5.62 7.91 -0.88
N LEU A 98 -5.40 6.59 -0.90
CA LEU A 98 -4.26 6.01 -1.60
C LEU A 98 -4.44 6.13 -3.12
N THR A 99 -3.43 6.69 -3.78
CA THR A 99 -3.42 6.91 -5.24
C THR A 99 -2.36 6.08 -5.96
N SER A 100 -1.37 5.58 -5.22
CA SER A 100 -0.39 4.62 -5.71
C SER A 100 0.11 3.79 -4.53
N VAL A 101 0.40 2.51 -4.76
CA VAL A 101 0.98 1.59 -3.79
C VAL A 101 1.96 0.67 -4.51
N ASP A 102 3.18 0.55 -3.98
CA ASP A 102 4.19 -0.38 -4.45
C ASP A 102 4.65 -1.28 -3.29
N VAL A 103 4.59 -2.60 -3.52
CA VAL A 103 4.91 -3.65 -2.55
C VAL A 103 6.08 -4.53 -3.00
N SER A 104 6.80 -4.13 -4.06
CA SER A 104 7.83 -4.96 -4.69
C SER A 104 9.17 -4.97 -3.94
N TRP A 105 9.31 -4.22 -2.84
CA TRP A 105 10.61 -3.96 -2.24
C TRP A 105 10.87 -4.76 -0.95
N PRO A 106 12.02 -5.46 -0.87
CA PRO A 106 12.46 -6.09 0.36
C PRO A 106 12.73 -5.07 1.48
N GLY A 107 12.56 -5.48 2.73
CA GLY A 107 12.76 -4.65 3.91
C GLY A 107 14.17 -4.09 4.09
N SER A 108 15.20 -4.65 3.44
CA SER A 108 16.56 -4.09 3.45
C SER A 108 16.71 -2.84 2.58
N VAL A 109 15.79 -2.58 1.65
CA VAL A 109 15.87 -1.45 0.73
C VAL A 109 15.59 -0.15 1.46
N CYS A 110 16.52 0.80 1.36
CA CYS A 110 16.40 2.13 1.96
C CYS A 110 15.48 3.04 1.14
N HIS A 111 14.74 3.90 1.83
CA HIS A 111 13.83 4.93 1.27
C HIS A 111 14.44 5.78 0.15
N SER A 112 15.76 6.01 0.14
CA SER A 112 16.42 6.81 -0.91
C SER A 112 16.55 6.10 -2.26
N ARG A 113 16.19 4.81 -2.33
CA ARG A 113 16.25 3.97 -3.53
C ARG A 113 14.86 3.57 -4.05
N LEU A 114 13.81 4.12 -3.44
CA LEU A 114 12.40 3.94 -3.76
C LEU A 114 11.83 5.27 -4.26
#